data_AF-A0A344L6L7-F1
#
_entry.id   AF-A0A344L6L7-F1
#
_cell.length_a   1.000
_cell.length_b   1.000
_cell.length_c   1.000
_cell.angle_alpha   90.00
_cell.angle_beta   90.00
_cell.angle_gamma   90.00
#
_symmetry.space_group_name_H-M   'P 1'
#
loop_
_entity.id
_entity.type
_entity.pdbx_description
1 polymer ?
#
loop_
_entity_poly.entity_id
_entity_poly.type
_entity_poly.pdbx_seq_one_letter_code
_entity_poly.pdbx_strand_id
1 'polypeptide(L)'
;MARPGRVIITRTLKVAVESGFYTTEAQGGSASAVLEDRLADIDGEANRAFEAVIANGTLPAPSSTERETLAYYLAIQKSRTPEARAFASFPTDVLAYAGDRTVDRGLIAEYLEQVHLGFKPSAGEISGALTFVQASTELYSPLTRNEIVTLRFSQ
;
A
#
# COMPACT_ATOMS: atom_id res chain seq x y z
N MET A 1 -17.72 -35.13 10.77
CA MET A 1 -18.45 -33.95 11.27
C MET A 1 -17.63 -32.70 10.94
N ALA A 2 -18.05 -31.91 9.96
CA ALA A 2 -17.39 -30.67 9.58
C ALA A 2 -17.82 -29.53 10.51
N ARG A 3 -16.87 -28.70 10.99
CA ARG A 3 -17.17 -27.49 11.76
C ARG A 3 -17.90 -26.48 10.86
N PRO A 4 -18.85 -25.67 11.38
CA PRO A 4 -19.53 -24.67 10.57
C PRO A 4 -18.50 -23.66 10.04
N GLY A 5 -18.49 -23.46 8.72
CA GLY A 5 -17.65 -22.48 8.05
C GLY A 5 -17.94 -21.10 8.59
N ARG A 6 -17.03 -20.57 9.41
CA ARG A 6 -17.06 -19.17 9.79
C ARG A 6 -16.73 -18.36 8.55
N VAL A 7 -17.73 -17.72 7.95
CA VAL A 7 -17.52 -16.77 6.86
C VAL A 7 -16.71 -15.61 7.44
N ILE A 8 -15.42 -15.57 7.10
CA ILE A 8 -14.57 -14.42 7.40
C ILE A 8 -14.78 -13.44 6.25
N ILE A 9 -15.63 -12.44 6.46
CA ILE A 9 -15.79 -11.33 5.52
C ILE A 9 -14.58 -10.42 5.69
N THR A 10 -13.56 -10.58 4.86
CA THR A 10 -12.46 -9.62 4.75
C THR A 10 -12.92 -8.42 3.91
N ARG A 11 -13.66 -7.48 4.50
CA ARG A 11 -13.96 -6.19 3.86
C ARG A 11 -12.73 -5.28 3.94
N THR A 12 -11.83 -5.39 2.96
CA THR A 12 -10.79 -4.37 2.68
C THR A 12 -11.38 -3.00 2.37
N LEU A 13 -12.63 -2.97 1.88
CA LEU A 13 -13.43 -1.77 1.62
C LEU A 13 -13.56 -0.83 2.83
N LYS A 14 -13.53 -1.31 4.08
CA LYS A 14 -13.79 -0.42 5.22
C LYS A 14 -12.58 0.40 5.67
N VAL A 15 -11.39 -0.21 5.68
CA VAL A 15 -10.17 0.46 6.16
C VAL A 15 -9.65 1.49 5.16
N ALA A 16 -9.75 1.20 3.86
CA ALA A 16 -9.25 2.12 2.83
C ALA A 16 -10.16 3.33 2.59
N VAL A 17 -11.48 3.15 2.73
CA VAL A 17 -12.48 4.24 2.65
C VAL A 17 -12.40 5.14 3.88
N GLU A 18 -12.23 4.58 5.08
CA GLU A 18 -12.08 5.37 6.32
C GLU A 18 -10.78 6.19 6.35
N SER A 19 -9.71 5.76 5.66
CA SER A 19 -8.43 6.48 5.57
C SER A 19 -8.22 7.27 4.26
N GLY A 20 -9.18 7.26 3.34
CA GLY A 20 -9.07 7.88 2.01
C GLY A 20 -7.84 7.44 1.20
N PHE A 21 -7.39 6.18 1.38
CA PHE A 21 -6.06 5.75 0.91
C PHE A 21 -5.97 5.59 -0.62
N TYR A 22 -7.08 5.24 -1.28
CA TYR A 22 -7.16 5.13 -2.73
C TYR A 22 -7.71 6.39 -3.40
N THR A 23 -8.13 7.38 -2.64
CA THR A 23 -8.58 8.67 -3.16
C THR A 23 -7.37 9.40 -3.74
N THR A 24 -7.29 9.43 -5.07
CA THR A 24 -6.36 10.28 -5.81
C THR A 24 -7.09 11.55 -6.23
N GLU A 25 -6.37 12.64 -6.48
CA GLU A 25 -6.98 13.86 -7.03
C GLU A 25 -6.92 13.80 -8.56
N ALA A 26 -8.06 14.06 -9.22
CA ALA A 26 -8.12 14.29 -10.66
C ALA A 26 -7.50 15.66 -11.02
N GLN A 27 -7.15 15.87 -12.30
CA GLN A 27 -6.77 17.20 -12.79
C GLN A 27 -7.89 18.21 -12.46
N GLY A 28 -7.62 19.11 -11.52
CA GLY A 28 -8.60 20.09 -11.01
C GLY A 28 -8.97 19.93 -9.52
N GLY A 29 -8.35 19.00 -8.78
CA GLY A 29 -8.49 18.91 -7.32
C GLY A 29 -9.77 18.22 -6.83
N SER A 30 -10.49 17.53 -7.71
CA SER A 30 -11.63 16.69 -7.34
C SER A 30 -11.18 15.26 -7.02
N ALA A 31 -11.80 14.64 -6.02
CA ALA A 31 -11.53 13.25 -5.67
C ALA A 31 -11.85 12.31 -6.85
N SER A 32 -10.91 11.44 -7.20
CA SER A 32 -11.03 10.45 -8.28
C SER A 32 -11.24 9.06 -7.70
N ALA A 33 -12.30 8.39 -8.16
CA ALA A 33 -12.64 7.00 -7.81
C ALA A 33 -12.04 5.98 -8.80
N VAL A 34 -11.35 6.41 -9.85
CA VAL A 34 -10.86 5.54 -10.94
C VAL A 34 -10.02 4.37 -10.43
N LEU A 35 -9.22 4.60 -9.38
CA LEU A 35 -8.43 3.55 -8.79
C LEU A 35 -9.27 2.57 -7.96
N GLU A 36 -10.28 3.08 -7.25
CA GLU A 36 -11.21 2.25 -6.48
C GLU A 36 -12.05 1.36 -7.41
N ASP A 37 -12.53 1.91 -8.53
CA ASP A 37 -13.29 1.18 -9.53
C ASP A 37 -12.45 0.06 -10.17
N ARG A 38 -11.22 0.36 -10.59
CA ARG A 38 -10.29 -0.65 -11.13
C ARG A 38 -10.01 -1.76 -10.12
N LEU A 39 -9.77 -1.39 -8.86
CA LEU A 39 -9.51 -2.36 -7.79
C LEU A 39 -10.74 -3.23 -7.50
N ALA A 40 -11.95 -2.67 -7.61
CA ALA A 40 -13.19 -3.42 -7.45
C ALA A 40 -13.40 -4.44 -8.57
N ASP A 41 -13.06 -4.09 -9.82
CA ASP A 41 -13.13 -5.01 -10.96
C ASP A 41 -12.20 -6.22 -10.77
N ILE A 42 -10.95 -5.97 -10.35
CA ILE A 42 -9.98 -7.03 -10.05
C ILE A 42 -10.44 -7.91 -8.89
N ASP A 43 -10.97 -7.32 -7.82
CA ASP A 43 -11.51 -8.07 -6.68
C ASP A 43 -12.69 -8.96 -7.13
N GLY A 44 -13.53 -8.50 -8.06
CA GLY A 44 -14.62 -9.26 -8.66
C GLY A 44 -14.16 -10.41 -9.57
N GLU A 45 -13.17 -10.17 -10.43
CA GLU A 45 -12.56 -11.20 -11.28
C GLU A 45 -11.82 -12.25 -10.45
N ALA A 46 -11.07 -11.84 -9.44
CA ALA A 46 -10.39 -12.74 -8.52
C ALA A 46 -11.38 -13.62 -7.75
N ASN A 47 -12.50 -13.05 -7.28
CA ASN A 47 -13.54 -13.83 -6.61
C ASN A 47 -14.10 -14.93 -7.52
N ARG A 48 -14.41 -14.61 -8.79
CA ARG A 48 -14.86 -15.61 -9.77
C ARG A 48 -13.81 -16.70 -10.00
N ALA A 49 -12.54 -16.34 -10.11
CA ALA A 49 -11.45 -17.30 -10.26
C ALA A 49 -11.30 -18.21 -9.02
N PHE A 50 -11.42 -17.67 -7.81
CA PHE A 50 -11.41 -18.46 -6.57
C PHE A 50 -12.61 -19.41 -6.49
N GLU A 51 -13.82 -18.96 -6.81
CA GLU A 51 -15.01 -19.81 -6.85
C GLU A 51 -14.84 -20.98 -7.82
N ALA A 52 -14.26 -20.72 -9.01
CA ALA A 52 -13.98 -21.77 -9.99
C ALA A 52 -12.95 -22.79 -9.47
N VAL A 53 -11.88 -22.34 -8.78
CA VAL A 53 -10.89 -23.24 -8.16
C VAL A 53 -11.52 -24.09 -7.07
N ILE A 54 -12.37 -23.49 -6.23
CA ILE A 54 -13.05 -24.21 -5.15
C ILE A 54 -14.03 -25.24 -5.72
N ALA A 55 -14.79 -24.88 -6.75
CA ALA A 55 -15.78 -25.76 -7.37
C ALA A 55 -15.13 -26.95 -8.10
N ASN A 56 -14.03 -26.70 -8.83
CA ASN A 56 -13.39 -27.71 -9.66
C ASN A 56 -12.28 -28.49 -8.92
N GLY A 57 -11.80 -27.99 -7.78
CA GLY A 57 -10.70 -28.58 -7.01
C GLY A 57 -9.34 -28.51 -7.70
N THR A 58 -9.23 -27.75 -8.80
CA THR A 58 -8.04 -27.65 -9.64
C THR A 58 -7.58 -26.21 -9.76
N LEU A 59 -6.28 -25.99 -9.65
CA LEU A 59 -5.68 -24.67 -9.86
C LEU A 59 -5.79 -24.25 -11.34
N PRO A 60 -5.81 -22.93 -11.64
CA PRO A 60 -5.83 -22.46 -13.01
C PRO A 60 -4.54 -22.86 -13.76
N ALA A 61 -4.68 -23.09 -15.06
CA ALA A 61 -3.56 -23.50 -15.91
C ALA A 61 -2.45 -22.43 -15.92
N PRO A 62 -1.17 -22.82 -16.09
CA PRO A 62 -0.11 -21.86 -16.40
C PRO A 62 -0.50 -20.96 -17.57
N SER A 63 -0.24 -19.66 -17.45
CA SER A 63 -0.56 -18.64 -18.47
C SER A 63 -2.05 -18.48 -18.83
N SER A 64 -2.97 -19.02 -18.01
CA SER A 64 -4.39 -18.69 -18.12
C SER A 64 -4.67 -17.30 -17.55
N THR A 65 -5.66 -16.62 -18.12
CA THR A 65 -6.10 -15.30 -17.63
C THR A 65 -6.48 -15.36 -16.15
N GLU A 66 -7.14 -16.42 -15.70
CA GLU A 66 -7.50 -16.59 -14.29
C GLU A 66 -6.27 -16.67 -13.38
N ARG A 67 -5.18 -17.31 -13.84
CA ARG A 67 -3.93 -17.36 -13.09
C ARG A 67 -3.25 -16.00 -13.02
N GLU A 68 -3.29 -15.24 -14.10
CA GLU A 68 -2.77 -13.87 -14.16
C GLU A 68 -3.58 -12.95 -13.24
N THR A 69 -4.91 -12.99 -13.30
CA THR A 69 -5.81 -12.25 -12.40
C THR A 69 -5.53 -12.58 -10.94
N LEU A 70 -5.41 -13.86 -10.57
CA LEU A 70 -5.12 -14.25 -9.18
C LEU A 70 -3.72 -13.81 -8.74
N ALA A 71 -2.73 -13.88 -9.62
CA ALA A 71 -1.38 -13.38 -9.33
C ALA A 71 -1.39 -11.86 -9.10
N TYR A 72 -2.12 -11.13 -9.94
CA TYR A 72 -2.27 -9.68 -9.83
C TYR A 72 -3.01 -9.29 -8.54
N TYR A 73 -4.11 -9.98 -8.24
CA TYR A 73 -4.85 -9.82 -6.99
C TYR A 73 -3.94 -10.02 -5.76
N LEU A 74 -3.14 -11.09 -5.73
CA LEU A 74 -2.21 -11.36 -4.63
C LEU A 74 -1.12 -10.28 -4.50
N ALA A 75 -0.59 -9.79 -5.63
CA ALA A 75 0.37 -8.69 -5.64
C ALA A 75 -0.25 -7.42 -5.04
N ILE A 76 -1.49 -7.09 -5.41
CA ILE A 76 -2.25 -5.98 -4.82
C ILE A 76 -2.41 -6.19 -3.32
N GLN A 77 -2.87 -7.36 -2.86
CA GLN A 77 -3.06 -7.60 -1.43
C GLN A 77 -1.74 -7.46 -0.64
N LYS A 78 -0.62 -7.91 -1.21
CA LYS A 78 0.72 -7.73 -0.62
C LYS A 78 1.11 -6.26 -0.50
N SER A 79 0.69 -5.43 -1.45
CA SER A 79 0.89 -3.97 -1.41
C SER A 79 -0.04 -3.23 -0.45
N ARG A 80 -1.13 -3.87 0.02
CA ARG A 80 -2.13 -3.31 0.95
C ARG A 80 -1.78 -3.49 2.44
N THR A 81 -0.70 -4.20 2.78
CA THR A 81 -0.37 -4.40 4.20
C THR A 81 0.03 -3.08 4.88
N PRO A 82 -0.26 -2.89 6.18
CA PRO A 82 0.17 -1.70 6.91
C PRO A 82 1.67 -1.41 6.78
N GLU A 83 2.50 -2.45 6.80
CA GLU A 83 3.96 -2.35 6.69
C GLU A 83 4.37 -1.89 5.29
N ALA A 84 3.79 -2.48 4.25
CA ALA A 84 4.08 -2.08 2.88
C ALA A 84 3.65 -0.63 2.63
N ARG A 85 2.53 -0.19 3.22
CA ARG A 85 2.04 1.19 3.14
C ARG A 85 2.98 2.15 3.87
N ALA A 86 3.30 1.85 5.12
CA ALA A 86 4.22 2.67 5.92
C ALA A 86 5.59 2.80 5.23
N PHE A 87 6.12 1.71 4.67
CA PHE A 87 7.38 1.75 3.92
C PHE A 87 7.32 2.68 2.70
N ALA A 88 6.18 2.75 2.00
CA ALA A 88 5.99 3.63 0.84
C ALA A 88 5.91 5.10 1.23
N SER A 89 5.13 5.40 2.27
CA SER A 89 4.83 6.77 2.66
C SER A 89 5.95 7.38 3.50
N PHE A 90 6.80 6.56 4.12
CA PHE A 90 7.81 7.01 5.08
C PHE A 90 8.62 8.23 4.62
N PRO A 91 9.21 8.28 3.40
CA PRO A 91 9.95 9.47 2.99
C PRO A 91 9.08 10.73 2.89
N THR A 92 7.88 10.60 2.33
CA THR A 92 6.91 11.70 2.21
C THR A 92 6.44 12.18 3.58
N ASP A 93 6.18 11.25 4.51
CA ASP A 93 5.74 11.56 5.88
C ASP A 93 6.85 12.29 6.66
N VAL A 94 8.11 11.88 6.49
CA VAL A 94 9.27 12.58 7.06
C VAL A 94 9.41 13.99 6.49
N LEU A 95 9.28 14.16 5.17
CA LEU A 95 9.37 15.49 4.54
C LEU A 95 8.23 16.41 4.99
N ALA A 96 7.01 15.88 5.10
CA ALA A 96 5.87 16.62 5.62
C ALA A 96 6.08 17.02 7.09
N TYR A 97 6.63 16.12 7.91
CA TYR A 97 7.00 16.42 9.29
C TYR A 97 8.13 17.44 9.41
N ALA A 98 9.08 17.43 8.47
CA ALA A 98 10.18 18.38 8.45
C ALA A 98 9.71 19.79 8.16
N GLY A 99 8.75 19.96 7.23
CA GLY A 99 8.36 21.27 6.72
C GLY A 99 9.59 21.95 6.09
N ASP A 100 9.93 23.14 6.58
CA ASP A 100 11.11 23.89 6.12
C ASP A 100 12.42 23.46 6.83
N ARG A 101 12.35 22.55 7.81
CA ARG A 101 13.53 22.08 8.54
C ARG A 101 14.40 21.20 7.66
N THR A 102 15.72 21.29 7.83
CA THR A 102 16.66 20.38 7.18
C THR A 102 16.46 18.95 7.69
N VAL A 103 16.34 17.99 6.76
CA VAL A 103 16.28 16.57 7.09
C VAL A 103 17.69 16.08 7.45
N ASP A 104 17.99 16.08 8.74
CA ASP A 104 19.24 15.58 9.31
C ASP A 104 19.00 14.43 10.30
N ARG A 105 20.07 13.91 10.91
CA ARG A 105 19.97 12.82 11.89
C ARG A 105 19.14 13.20 13.12
N GLY A 106 19.15 14.46 13.52
CA GLY A 106 18.38 14.94 14.67
C GLY A 106 16.89 14.92 14.38
N LEU A 107 16.50 15.44 13.22
CA LEU A 107 15.10 15.44 12.77
C LEU A 107 14.57 14.02 12.58
N ILE A 108 15.37 13.12 12.00
CA ILE A 108 14.99 11.70 11.87
C ILE A 108 14.81 11.04 13.23
N ALA A 109 15.71 11.30 14.19
CA ALA A 109 15.58 10.76 15.54
C ALA A 109 14.28 11.25 16.22
N GLU A 110 13.98 12.55 16.10
CA GLU A 110 12.75 13.17 16.61
C GLU A 110 11.50 12.54 15.99
N TYR A 111 11.45 12.43 14.66
CA TYR A 111 10.34 11.81 13.95
C TYR A 111 10.14 10.34 14.33
N LEU A 112 11.24 9.57 14.36
CA LEU A 112 11.18 8.16 14.74
C LEU A 112 10.67 8.00 16.18
N GLU A 113 11.15 8.80 17.12
CA GLU A 113 10.73 8.70 18.52
C GLU A 113 9.27 9.15 18.73
N GLN A 114 8.89 10.29 18.18
CA GLN A 114 7.61 10.93 18.49
C GLN A 114 6.44 10.47 17.62
N VAL A 115 6.72 10.10 16.37
CA VAL A 115 5.67 9.83 15.36
C VAL A 115 5.65 8.37 14.96
N HIS A 116 6.80 7.75 14.71
CA HIS A 116 6.85 6.44 14.06
C HIS A 116 6.91 5.26 15.03
N LEU A 117 7.86 5.27 15.98
CA LEU A 117 8.17 4.15 16.88
C LEU A 117 7.53 4.31 18.26
N GLY A 118 7.42 5.55 18.76
CA GLY A 118 6.95 5.83 20.12
C GLY A 118 7.99 5.56 21.20
N PHE A 119 9.25 5.31 20.83
CA PHE A 119 10.39 5.15 21.74
C PHE A 119 11.68 5.62 21.09
N LYS A 120 12.70 5.87 21.92
CA LYS A 120 13.99 6.38 21.45
C LYS A 120 14.66 5.44 20.44
N PRO A 121 14.93 5.90 19.20
CA PRO A 121 15.57 5.07 18.18
C PRO A 121 17.06 4.86 18.46
N SER A 122 17.57 3.74 17.96
CA SER A 122 19.00 3.45 17.91
C SER A 122 19.72 4.25 16.83
N ALA A 123 21.04 4.38 16.95
CA ALA A 123 21.87 5.06 15.95
C ALA A 123 21.80 4.40 14.55
N GLY A 124 21.59 3.08 14.51
CA GLY A 124 21.40 2.32 13.28
C GLY A 124 20.08 2.65 12.59
N GLU A 125 18.98 2.70 13.34
CA GLU A 125 17.65 3.09 12.81
C GLU A 125 17.66 4.52 12.26
N ILE A 126 18.28 5.45 12.98
CA ILE A 126 18.42 6.85 12.53
C ILE A 126 19.19 6.92 11.21
N SER A 127 20.32 6.19 11.12
CA SER A 127 21.17 6.24 9.92
C SER A 127 20.48 5.57 8.74
N GLY A 128 19.84 4.42 8.94
CA GLY A 128 19.08 3.71 7.91
C GLY A 128 17.90 4.54 7.39
N ALA A 129 17.13 5.15 8.29
CA ALA A 129 16.01 6.01 7.93
C ALA A 129 16.48 7.25 7.15
N LEU A 130 17.54 7.92 7.59
CA LEU A 130 18.09 9.08 6.88
C LEU A 130 18.55 8.69 5.46
N THR A 131 19.31 7.60 5.32
CA THR A 131 19.74 7.09 4.00
C THR A 131 18.54 6.74 3.12
N PHE A 132 17.51 6.13 3.69
CA PHE A 132 16.32 5.78 2.92
C PHE A 132 15.58 7.02 2.39
N VAL A 133 15.43 8.05 3.22
CA VAL A 133 14.80 9.33 2.82
C VAL A 133 15.63 10.01 1.73
N GLN A 134 16.95 10.13 1.94
CA GLN A 134 17.87 10.75 0.97
C GLN A 134 17.87 10.03 -0.38
N ALA A 135 18.01 8.69 -0.36
CA ALA A 135 17.97 7.89 -1.57
C ALA A 135 16.63 8.03 -2.29
N SER A 136 15.53 8.11 -1.54
CA SER A 136 14.19 8.31 -2.13
C SER A 136 14.06 9.68 -2.80
N THR A 137 14.66 10.74 -2.23
CA THR A 137 14.65 12.10 -2.80
C THR A 137 15.64 12.31 -3.94
N GLU A 138 16.73 11.54 -3.99
CA GLU A 138 17.73 11.61 -5.06
C GLU A 138 17.31 10.78 -6.28
N LEU A 139 16.71 9.61 -6.06
CA LEU A 139 16.27 8.71 -7.13
C LEU A 139 14.92 9.12 -7.74
N TYR A 140 14.10 9.85 -6.97
CA TYR A 140 12.80 10.33 -7.41
C TYR A 140 12.62 11.76 -6.91
N SER A 141 12.13 12.69 -7.75
CA SER A 141 11.46 13.88 -7.21
C SER A 141 10.42 13.39 -6.20
N PRO A 142 10.28 14.02 -5.00
CA PRO A 142 9.42 13.50 -3.95
C PRO A 142 8.03 13.27 -4.51
N LEU A 143 7.69 11.99 -4.67
CA LEU A 143 6.42 11.58 -5.25
C LEU A 143 5.34 12.07 -4.29
N THR A 144 4.36 12.76 -4.84
CA THR A 144 3.13 13.06 -4.14
C THR A 144 2.48 11.76 -3.69
N ARG A 145 1.66 11.84 -2.65
CA ARG A 145 0.83 10.71 -2.20
C ARG A 145 0.05 10.07 -3.37
N ASN A 146 -0.46 10.89 -4.29
CA ASN A 146 -1.17 10.43 -5.48
C ASN A 146 -0.28 9.62 -6.42
N GLU A 147 0.97 10.02 -6.62
CA GLU A 147 1.92 9.29 -7.46
C GLU A 147 2.35 7.96 -6.81
N ILE A 148 2.56 7.93 -5.49
CA ILE A 148 2.89 6.69 -4.75
C ILE A 148 1.75 5.67 -4.87
N VAL A 149 0.52 6.14 -4.66
CA VAL A 149 -0.67 5.30 -4.77
C VAL A 149 -0.85 4.85 -6.22
N THR A 150 -0.73 5.76 -7.19
CA THR A 150 -0.89 5.42 -8.61
C THR A 150 0.16 4.39 -9.05
N LEU A 151 1.46 4.63 -8.84
CA LEU A 151 2.54 3.72 -9.25
C LEU A 151 2.41 2.31 -8.67
N ARG A 152 1.89 2.18 -7.44
CA ARG A 152 1.70 0.88 -6.78
C ARG A 152 0.55 0.06 -7.34
N PHE A 153 -0.41 0.71 -8.00
CA PHE A 153 -1.66 0.08 -8.44
C PHE A 153 -1.96 0.33 -9.93
N SER A 154 -1.03 0.91 -10.70
CA SER A 154 -1.24 1.29 -12.11
C SER A 154 -0.79 0.25 -13.14
N GLN A 155 -0.35 -0.94 -12.74
CA GLN A 155 0.03 -1.98 -13.71
C GLN A 155 -1.19 -2.63 -14.37
#